data_AF-A0AAP9Y919-F1
#
_entry.id   AF-A0AAP9Y919-F1
#
_cell.length_a   1.000
_cell.length_b   1.000
_cell.length_c   1.000
_cell.angle_alpha   90.00
_cell.angle_beta   90.00
_cell.angle_gamma   90.00
#
_symmetry.space_group_name_H-M   'P 1'
#
loop_
_entity.id
_entity.type
_entity.pdbx_description
1 polymer ?
#
loop_
_entity_poly.entity_id
_entity_poly.type
_entity_poly.pdbx_seq_one_letter_code
_entity_poly.pdbx_strand_id
1 'polypeptide(L)'
;MTGNVSRVQRDSKVPLVNLPNALTVARLVLVPVFVVLGLQESWTARWLAFVVFAVAAVTDRFDGQLARSWGQVTDFGRVVDPIADKALTLGGFALLSFQGFLPWWVTILIAVRELGITAMRAVFLRRGVVVSANNAGKLKTFMQIIALGTLFIPWEHFFALSASNEGWVVLMIRLGQALAGVALALTVYSGLTYIIDGVRLVRGASGDEAEAGRAEETGAEETECEAEAEAVHEEEAESVESKPSGHDMVGQQAQS
;
A
#
# COMPACT_ATOMS: atom_id res chain seq x y z
N MET A 1 -1.60 -55.54 -0.27
CA MET A 1 -1.67 -54.09 -0.56
C MET A 1 -2.79 -53.50 0.27
N THR A 2 -2.50 -53.12 1.51
CA THR A 2 -3.47 -52.54 2.46
C THR A 2 -3.18 -51.04 2.58
N GLY A 3 -4.22 -50.24 2.36
CA GLY A 3 -4.14 -48.80 2.17
C GLY A 3 -3.59 -48.05 3.38
N ASN A 4 -2.49 -47.33 3.14
CA ASN A 4 -1.93 -46.36 4.07
C ASN A 4 -2.57 -45.00 3.79
N VAL A 5 -3.75 -44.74 4.37
CA VAL A 5 -4.42 -43.44 4.28
C VAL A 5 -4.58 -42.90 5.70
N SER A 6 -3.56 -42.17 6.16
CA SER A 6 -3.64 -41.34 7.35
C SER A 6 -4.55 -40.15 7.04
N ARG A 7 -5.78 -40.20 7.55
CA ARG A 7 -6.72 -39.08 7.47
C ARG A 7 -6.13 -37.92 8.27
N VAL A 8 -5.67 -36.87 7.59
CA VAL A 8 -5.25 -35.63 8.25
C VAL A 8 -6.49 -35.03 8.91
N GLN A 9 -6.62 -35.25 10.20
CA GLN A 9 -7.68 -34.67 11.02
C GLN A 9 -7.40 -33.18 11.19
N ARG A 10 -7.86 -32.37 10.23
CA ARG A 10 -7.95 -30.91 10.40
C ARG A 10 -9.20 -30.60 11.22
N ASP A 11 -9.11 -30.86 12.52
CA ASP A 11 -10.07 -30.31 13.46
C ASP A 11 -9.32 -29.53 14.55
N SER A 12 -8.48 -28.59 14.11
CA SER A 12 -8.08 -27.48 14.95
C SER A 12 -9.21 -26.45 14.88
N LYS A 13 -10.16 -26.56 15.82
CA LYS A 13 -10.95 -25.41 16.26
C LYS A 13 -9.96 -24.34 16.72
N VAL A 14 -9.55 -23.47 15.81
CA VAL A 14 -8.86 -22.24 16.16
C VAL A 14 -9.89 -21.43 16.95
N PRO A 15 -9.66 -21.13 18.24
CA PRO A 15 -10.63 -20.38 19.02
C PRO A 15 -10.91 -19.06 18.29
N LEU A 16 -12.20 -18.72 18.15
CA LEU A 16 -12.66 -17.46 17.55
C LEU A 16 -12.06 -16.22 18.24
N VAL A 17 -11.51 -16.41 19.45
CA VAL A 17 -10.76 -15.43 20.23
C VAL A 17 -9.26 -15.68 20.07
N ASN A 18 -8.74 -15.37 18.88
CA ASN A 18 -7.30 -15.20 18.72
C ASN A 18 -6.91 -13.90 19.45
N LEU A 19 -5.94 -13.96 20.35
CA LEU A 19 -5.42 -12.81 21.09
C LEU A 19 -5.17 -11.57 20.18
N PRO A 20 -4.62 -11.71 18.95
CA PRO A 20 -4.52 -10.61 17.98
C PRO A 20 -5.85 -9.94 17.63
N ASN A 21 -6.92 -10.71 17.39
CA ASN A 21 -8.22 -10.16 17.02
C ASN A 21 -8.87 -9.43 18.20
N ALA A 22 -8.72 -9.97 19.43
CA ALA A 22 -9.19 -9.31 20.63
C ALA A 22 -8.53 -7.94 20.84
N LEU A 23 -7.23 -7.82 20.53
CA LEU A 23 -6.48 -6.57 20.65
C LEU A 23 -6.86 -5.56 19.57
N THR A 24 -7.05 -5.99 18.32
CA THR A 24 -7.56 -5.12 17.24
C THR A 24 -8.97 -4.60 17.58
N VAL A 25 -9.86 -5.46 18.08
CA VAL A 25 -11.21 -5.07 18.52
C VAL A 25 -11.16 -4.14 19.72
N ALA A 26 -10.32 -4.42 20.72
CA ALA A 26 -10.11 -3.55 21.86
C ALA A 26 -9.64 -2.16 21.40
N ARG A 27 -8.69 -2.07 20.46
CA ARG A 27 -8.23 -0.81 19.88
C ARG A 27 -9.35 -0.07 19.17
N LEU A 28 -10.15 -0.77 18.38
CA LEU A 28 -11.30 -0.20 17.69
C LEU A 28 -12.30 0.45 18.67
N VAL A 29 -12.43 -0.10 19.89
CA VAL A 29 -13.24 0.47 20.97
C VAL A 29 -12.50 1.60 21.71
N LEU A 30 -11.18 1.50 21.91
CA LEU A 30 -10.40 2.53 22.60
C LEU A 30 -10.33 3.85 21.82
N VAL A 31 -10.33 3.81 20.48
CA VAL A 31 -10.30 5.03 19.64
C VAL A 31 -11.49 5.97 19.91
N PRO A 32 -12.77 5.54 19.82
CA PRO A 32 -13.88 6.43 20.13
C PRO A 32 -13.91 6.85 21.60
N VAL A 33 -13.49 5.98 22.53
CA VAL A 33 -13.35 6.36 23.96
C VAL A 33 -12.34 7.48 24.12
N PHE A 34 -11.17 7.37 23.49
CA PHE A 34 -10.15 8.41 23.46
C PHE A 34 -10.71 9.73 22.90
N VAL A 35 -11.46 9.67 21.79
CA VAL A 35 -12.06 10.86 21.18
C VAL A 35 -13.05 11.53 22.12
N VAL A 36 -13.97 10.76 22.72
CA VAL A 36 -14.96 11.29 23.65
C VAL A 36 -14.30 11.94 24.86
N LEU A 37 -13.28 11.29 25.44
CA LEU A 37 -12.52 11.82 26.58
C LEU A 37 -11.75 13.09 26.22
N GLY A 38 -11.12 13.13 25.04
CA GLY A 38 -10.34 14.28 24.58
C GLY A 38 -11.20 15.50 24.20
N LEU A 39 -12.52 15.34 24.04
CA LEU A 39 -13.46 16.45 23.87
C LEU A 39 -13.98 17.00 25.20
N GLN A 40 -13.67 16.35 26.33
CA GLN A 40 -14.08 16.85 27.64
C GLN A 40 -13.10 17.90 28.17
N GLU A 41 -13.63 18.87 28.92
CA GLU A 41 -12.83 19.95 29.51
C GLU A 41 -12.24 19.59 30.89
N SER A 42 -12.69 18.51 31.53
CA SER A 42 -12.22 18.16 32.87
C SER A 42 -10.78 17.64 32.86
N TRP A 43 -9.97 18.03 33.85
CA TRP A 43 -8.59 17.57 33.99
C TRP A 43 -8.48 16.04 34.03
N THR A 44 -9.40 15.39 34.75
CA THR A 44 -9.47 13.93 34.84
C THR A 44 -9.69 13.31 33.45
N ALA A 45 -10.62 13.84 32.66
CA ALA A 45 -10.88 13.32 31.33
C ALA A 45 -9.71 13.53 30.37
N ARG A 46 -9.03 14.69 30.43
CA ARG A 46 -7.82 14.95 29.63
C ARG A 46 -6.67 13.98 29.98
N TRP A 47 -6.44 13.72 31.26
CA TRP A 47 -5.47 12.69 31.70
C TRP A 47 -5.87 11.29 31.26
N LEU A 48 -7.16 10.93 31.37
CA LEU A 48 -7.65 9.64 30.87
C LEU A 48 -7.50 9.53 29.35
N ALA A 49 -7.75 10.60 28.58
CA ALA A 49 -7.53 10.61 27.13
C ALA A 49 -6.06 10.32 26.80
N PHE A 50 -5.12 10.96 27.51
CA PHE A 50 -3.69 10.68 27.34
C PHE A 50 -3.34 9.21 27.67
N VAL A 51 -3.85 8.67 28.78
CA VAL A 51 -3.60 7.27 29.17
C VAL A 51 -4.17 6.30 28.13
N VAL A 52 -5.41 6.52 27.68
CA VAL A 52 -6.05 5.69 26.65
C VAL A 52 -5.25 5.76 25.34
N PHE A 53 -4.82 6.95 24.92
CA PHE A 53 -3.96 7.12 23.75
C PHE A 53 -2.65 6.34 23.90
N ALA A 54 -1.96 6.49 25.03
CA ALA A 54 -0.70 5.83 25.30
C ALA A 54 -0.83 4.30 25.29
N VAL A 55 -1.86 3.76 25.97
CA VAL A 55 -2.16 2.33 25.95
C VAL A 55 -2.46 1.86 24.52
N ALA A 56 -3.36 2.53 23.80
CA ALA A 56 -3.72 2.13 22.44
C ALA A 56 -2.51 2.14 21.48
N ALA A 57 -1.62 3.13 21.58
CA ALA A 57 -0.42 3.25 20.77
C ALA A 57 0.65 2.20 21.12
N VAL A 58 0.84 1.90 22.41
CA VAL A 58 1.78 0.88 22.89
C VAL A 58 1.30 -0.51 22.50
N THR A 59 0.03 -0.84 22.76
CA THR A 59 -0.58 -2.13 22.40
C THR A 59 -0.46 -2.40 20.90
N ASP A 60 -0.62 -1.39 20.03
CA ASP A 60 -0.37 -1.54 18.59
C ASP A 60 1.06 -1.98 18.26
N ARG A 61 2.04 -1.29 18.85
CA ARG A 61 3.45 -1.51 18.52
C ARG A 61 3.96 -2.87 18.98
N PHE A 62 3.60 -3.29 20.18
CA PHE A 62 4.07 -4.53 20.78
C PHE A 62 3.33 -5.75 20.23
N ASP A 63 2.00 -5.69 20.12
CA ASP A 63 1.22 -6.86 19.72
C ASP A 63 1.22 -7.08 18.21
N GLY A 64 1.41 -6.04 17.40
CA GLY A 64 1.61 -6.18 15.96
C GLY A 64 2.91 -6.92 15.60
N GLN A 65 3.90 -6.94 16.51
CA GLN A 65 5.12 -7.74 16.34
C GLN A 65 4.91 -9.19 16.79
N LEU A 66 4.17 -9.41 17.88
CA LEU A 66 3.87 -10.74 18.42
C LEU A 66 2.85 -11.52 17.56
N ALA A 67 1.87 -10.84 16.97
CA ALA A 67 0.86 -11.48 16.12
C ALA A 67 1.45 -12.07 14.81
N ARG A 68 2.49 -11.42 14.27
CA ARG A 68 3.18 -11.89 13.06
C ARG A 68 4.02 -13.14 13.30
N SER A 69 4.51 -13.36 14.52
CA SER A 69 5.31 -14.54 14.84
C SER A 69 4.46 -15.80 15.09
N TRP A 70 3.16 -15.64 15.38
CA TRP A 70 2.28 -16.77 15.73
C TRP A 70 1.36 -17.25 14.59
N GLY A 71 1.36 -16.58 13.43
CA GLY A 71 0.61 -17.04 12.24
C GLY A 71 -0.92 -17.05 12.37
N GLN A 72 -1.47 -16.45 13.44
CA GLN A 72 -2.89 -16.49 13.79
C GLN A 72 -3.66 -15.22 13.39
N VAL A 73 -3.29 -14.60 12.26
CA VAL A 73 -3.96 -13.41 11.74
C VAL A 73 -5.13 -13.83 10.86
N THR A 74 -6.35 -13.49 11.28
CA THR A 74 -7.57 -13.71 10.48
C THR A 74 -7.67 -12.69 9.35
N ASP A 75 -8.37 -13.01 8.26
CA ASP A 75 -8.55 -12.08 7.14
C ASP A 75 -9.29 -10.80 7.55
N PHE A 76 -10.20 -10.90 8.53
CA PHE A 76 -10.86 -9.73 9.13
C PHE A 76 -9.86 -8.82 9.84
N GLY A 77 -9.02 -9.37 10.72
CA GLY A 77 -8.00 -8.58 11.44
C GLY A 77 -7.04 -7.89 10.46
N ARG A 78 -6.66 -8.55 9.37
CA ARG A 78 -5.79 -7.98 8.34
C ARG A 78 -6.36 -6.70 7.69
N VAL A 79 -7.69 -6.62 7.55
CA VAL A 79 -8.36 -5.46 6.93
C VAL A 79 -8.64 -4.36 7.97
N VAL A 80 -9.02 -4.73 9.19
CA VAL A 80 -9.41 -3.77 10.24
C VAL A 80 -8.19 -3.11 10.89
N ASP A 81 -7.07 -3.82 11.00
CA ASP A 81 -5.87 -3.33 11.70
C ASP A 81 -5.31 -2.01 11.11
N PRO A 82 -5.15 -1.85 9.77
CA PRO A 82 -4.75 -0.57 9.20
C PRO A 82 -5.78 0.55 9.41
N ILE A 83 -7.06 0.22 9.50
CA ILE A 83 -8.12 1.23 9.73
C ILE A 83 -8.03 1.73 11.18
N ALA A 84 -7.89 0.82 12.14
CA ALA A 84 -7.77 1.17 13.56
C ALA A 84 -6.49 1.97 13.86
N ASP A 85 -5.35 1.59 13.25
CA ASP A 85 -4.07 2.32 13.35
C ASP A 85 -4.21 3.78 12.88
N LYS A 86 -4.86 3.99 11.73
CA LYS A 86 -5.08 5.34 11.19
C LYS A 86 -6.16 6.10 11.96
N ALA A 87 -7.19 5.44 12.47
CA ALA A 87 -8.24 6.11 13.23
C ALA A 87 -7.69 6.74 14.53
N LEU A 88 -6.78 6.07 15.24
CA LEU A 88 -6.17 6.63 16.45
C LEU A 88 -5.34 7.88 16.15
N THR A 89 -4.45 7.78 15.16
CA THR A 89 -3.53 8.88 14.81
C THR A 89 -4.25 10.06 14.16
N LEU A 90 -5.14 9.82 13.19
CA LEU A 90 -5.92 10.86 12.53
C LEU A 90 -6.93 11.50 13.49
N GLY A 91 -7.59 10.70 14.34
CA GLY A 91 -8.44 11.19 15.41
C GLY A 91 -7.66 12.10 16.35
N GLY A 92 -6.47 11.67 16.79
CA GLY A 92 -5.60 12.49 17.64
C GLY A 92 -5.23 13.83 17.02
N PHE A 93 -4.79 13.85 15.76
CA PHE A 93 -4.50 15.10 15.05
C PHE A 93 -5.74 15.99 14.85
N ALA A 94 -6.91 15.41 14.64
CA ALA A 94 -8.17 16.16 14.53
C ALA A 94 -8.54 16.81 15.87
N LEU A 95 -8.43 16.06 16.98
CA LEU A 95 -8.65 16.57 18.33
C LEU A 95 -7.70 17.71 18.68
N LEU A 96 -6.41 17.57 18.40
CA LEU A 96 -5.44 18.64 18.67
C LEU A 96 -5.69 19.88 17.82
N SER A 97 -6.15 19.72 16.59
CA SER A 97 -6.57 20.87 15.77
C SER A 97 -7.85 21.52 16.29
N PHE A 98 -8.80 20.72 16.76
CA PHE A 98 -10.03 21.21 17.40
C PHE A 98 -9.74 21.99 18.68
N GLN A 99 -8.80 21.51 19.51
CA GLN A 99 -8.33 22.16 20.73
C GLN A 99 -7.41 23.37 20.47
N GLY A 100 -7.07 23.66 19.21
CA GLY A 100 -6.25 24.82 18.83
C GLY A 100 -4.73 24.62 18.96
N PHE A 101 -4.26 23.42 19.32
CA PHE A 101 -2.82 23.11 19.38
C PHE A 101 -2.16 23.01 18.01
N LEU A 102 -2.92 22.65 16.98
CA LEU A 102 -2.43 22.54 15.61
C LEU A 102 -3.37 23.26 14.64
N PRO A 103 -2.85 23.84 13.56
CA PRO A 103 -3.71 24.40 12.52
C PRO A 103 -4.26 23.29 11.62
N TRP A 104 -5.53 23.40 11.23
CA TRP A 104 -6.25 22.38 10.46
C TRP A 104 -5.56 21.93 9.17
N TRP A 105 -4.81 22.82 8.51
CA TRP A 105 -4.08 22.47 7.29
C TRP A 105 -3.00 21.39 7.53
N VAL A 106 -2.38 21.33 8.71
CA VAL A 106 -1.42 20.28 9.08
C VAL A 106 -2.15 18.94 9.19
N THR A 107 -3.25 18.90 9.93
CA THR A 107 -4.06 17.69 10.10
C THR A 107 -4.60 17.18 8.77
N ILE A 108 -5.13 18.06 7.92
CA ILE A 108 -5.68 17.69 6.61
C ILE A 108 -4.58 17.12 5.71
N LEU A 109 -3.41 17.76 5.63
CA LEU A 109 -2.30 17.24 4.82
C LEU A 109 -1.83 15.85 5.29
N ILE A 110 -1.70 15.67 6.61
CA ILE A 110 -1.37 14.36 7.18
C ILE A 110 -2.44 13.33 6.82
N ALA A 111 -3.73 13.66 7.00
CA ALA A 111 -4.85 12.77 6.73
C ALA A 111 -4.92 12.35 5.26
N VAL A 112 -4.89 13.32 4.33
CA VAL A 112 -4.93 13.06 2.89
C VAL A 112 -3.77 12.16 2.48
N ARG A 113 -2.55 12.42 2.95
CA ARG A 113 -1.40 11.56 2.63
C ARG A 113 -1.56 10.17 3.23
N GLU A 114 -1.93 10.06 4.51
CA GLU A 114 -2.08 8.76 5.18
C GLU A 114 -3.10 7.86 4.47
N LEU A 115 -4.27 8.40 4.17
CA LEU A 115 -5.31 7.68 3.44
C LEU A 115 -4.90 7.40 1.99
N GLY A 116 -4.31 8.38 1.30
CA GLY A 116 -3.86 8.24 -0.09
C GLY A 116 -2.80 7.17 -0.29
N ILE A 117 -1.74 7.15 0.54
CA ILE A 117 -0.69 6.11 0.46
C ILE A 117 -1.24 4.73 0.84
N THR A 118 -2.17 4.67 1.78
CA THR A 118 -2.82 3.42 2.20
C THR A 118 -3.68 2.86 1.07
N ALA A 119 -4.52 3.69 0.45
CA ALA A 119 -5.36 3.32 -0.70
C ALA A 119 -4.50 2.90 -1.91
N MET A 120 -3.47 3.67 -2.23
CA MET A 120 -2.53 3.35 -3.30
C MET A 120 -1.87 1.99 -3.07
N ARG A 121 -1.35 1.73 -1.86
CA ARG A 121 -0.76 0.43 -1.50
C ARG A 121 -1.76 -0.71 -1.68
N ALA A 122 -3.02 -0.51 -1.27
CA ALA A 122 -4.07 -1.51 -1.44
C ALA A 122 -4.35 -1.80 -2.92
N VAL A 123 -4.33 -0.79 -3.79
CA VAL A 123 -4.50 -0.98 -5.24
C VAL A 123 -3.31 -1.71 -5.87
N PHE A 124 -2.07 -1.32 -5.57
CA PHE A 124 -0.87 -2.00 -6.11
C PHE A 124 -0.79 -3.46 -5.67
N LEU A 125 -1.15 -3.76 -4.43
CA LEU A 125 -1.20 -5.14 -3.93
C LEU A 125 -2.19 -6.00 -4.72
N ARG A 126 -3.34 -5.45 -5.14
CA ARG A 126 -4.31 -6.14 -6.00
C ARG A 126 -3.78 -6.39 -7.41
N ARG A 127 -2.81 -5.60 -7.87
CA ARG A 127 -2.15 -5.73 -9.18
C ARG A 127 -0.85 -6.56 -9.14
N GLY A 128 -0.55 -7.20 -8.00
CA GLY A 128 0.65 -8.05 -7.85
C GLY A 128 1.97 -7.29 -7.67
N VAL A 129 1.96 -5.95 -7.63
CA VAL A 129 3.17 -5.14 -7.46
C VAL A 129 3.39 -4.87 -5.97
N VAL A 130 4.44 -5.46 -5.41
CA VAL A 130 4.82 -5.25 -4.01
C VAL A 130 5.71 -4.02 -3.91
N VAL A 131 5.12 -2.88 -3.52
CA VAL A 131 5.90 -1.67 -3.24
C VAL A 131 6.61 -1.83 -1.89
N SER A 132 7.93 -1.99 -1.96
CA SER A 132 8.79 -2.16 -0.78
C SER A 132 8.66 -0.95 0.16
N ALA A 133 8.67 -1.23 1.47
CA ALA A 133 8.45 -0.21 2.48
C ALA A 133 9.72 0.63 2.67
N ASN A 134 9.65 1.93 2.36
CA ASN A 134 10.76 2.84 2.63
C ASN A 134 10.90 3.10 4.14
N ASN A 135 12.14 3.15 4.66
CA ASN A 135 12.45 3.39 6.08
C ASN A 135 11.86 4.72 6.60
N ALA A 136 11.63 5.68 5.71
CA ALA A 136 10.93 6.94 5.98
C ALA A 136 9.55 6.73 6.62
N GLY A 137 8.83 5.64 6.27
CA GLY A 137 7.54 5.32 6.84
C GLY A 137 7.60 4.98 8.33
N LYS A 138 8.64 4.26 8.77
CA LYS A 138 8.82 3.89 10.19
C LYS A 138 9.15 5.12 11.04
N LEU A 139 10.05 5.98 10.56
CA LEU A 139 10.46 7.19 11.27
C LEU A 139 9.29 8.16 11.41
N LYS A 140 8.50 8.34 10.34
CA LYS A 140 7.31 9.18 10.36
C LYS A 140 6.34 8.76 11.47
N THR A 141 5.93 7.48 11.51
CA THR A 141 4.95 7.01 12.50
C THR A 141 5.47 7.21 13.92
N PHE A 142 6.76 6.96 14.16
CA PHE A 142 7.39 7.22 15.45
C PHE A 142 7.30 8.70 15.85
N MET A 143 7.62 9.61 14.92
CA MET A 143 7.50 11.05 15.16
C MET A 143 6.05 11.49 15.43
N GLN A 144 5.07 10.92 14.73
CA GLN A 144 3.65 11.20 14.98
C GLN A 144 3.21 10.74 16.37
N ILE A 145 3.58 9.52 16.78
CA ILE A 145 3.21 9.00 18.10
C ILE A 145 3.80 9.85 19.21
N ILE A 146 5.07 10.26 19.11
CA ILE A 146 5.69 11.14 20.11
C ILE A 146 5.04 12.52 20.08
N ALA A 147 4.81 13.11 18.90
CA ALA A 147 4.15 14.41 18.79
C ALA A 147 2.77 14.40 19.47
N LEU A 148 1.94 13.42 19.15
CA LEU A 148 0.61 13.23 19.75
C LEU A 148 0.72 12.99 21.25
N GLY A 149 1.57 12.06 21.68
CA GLY A 149 1.77 11.76 23.11
C GLY A 149 2.19 12.98 23.91
N THR A 150 3.15 13.76 23.41
CA THR A 150 3.57 15.02 24.04
C THR A 150 2.42 16.02 24.08
N LEU A 151 1.67 16.22 22.99
CA LEU A 151 0.61 17.23 22.94
C LEU A 151 -0.65 16.84 23.74
N PHE A 152 -0.92 15.56 23.94
CA PHE A 152 -2.06 15.10 24.73
C PHE A 152 -1.83 15.15 26.24
N ILE A 153 -0.59 15.30 26.71
CA ILE A 153 -0.34 15.59 28.13
C ILE A 153 -1.01 16.93 28.45
N PRO A 154 -1.85 17.01 29.50
CA PRO A 154 -2.55 18.25 29.86
C PRO A 154 -1.60 19.23 30.55
N TRP A 155 -0.68 19.82 29.78
CA TRP A 155 0.36 20.72 30.30
C TRP A 155 -0.20 21.92 31.07
N GLU A 156 -1.36 22.41 30.65
CA GLU A 156 -2.10 23.49 31.33
C GLU A 156 -2.44 23.17 32.79
N HIS A 157 -2.58 21.90 33.15
CA HIS A 157 -2.80 21.48 34.54
C HIS A 157 -1.60 21.84 35.43
N PHE A 158 -0.38 21.74 34.91
CA PHE A 158 0.84 22.10 35.64
C PHE A 158 1.00 23.62 35.80
N PHE A 159 0.51 24.40 34.85
CA PHE A 159 0.43 25.85 34.97
C PHE A 159 -0.59 26.25 36.05
N ALA A 160 -1.75 25.58 36.09
CA ALA A 160 -2.77 25.82 37.12
C ALA A 160 -2.28 25.47 38.54
N LEU A 161 -1.37 24.49 38.68
CA LEU A 161 -0.74 24.15 39.97
C LEU A 161 0.30 25.18 40.41
N SER A 162 1.07 25.76 39.48
CA SER A 162 2.01 26.84 39.77
C SER A 162 2.31 27.67 38.53
N ALA A 163 2.10 28.99 38.63
CA ALA A 163 2.42 29.94 37.57
C ALA A 163 3.92 29.96 37.21
N SER A 164 4.80 29.53 38.12
CA SER A 164 6.25 29.40 37.84
C SER A 164 6.57 28.40 36.71
N ASN A 165 5.62 27.52 36.36
CA ASN A 165 5.80 26.47 35.36
C ASN A 165 5.51 26.97 33.93
N GLU A 166 5.08 28.21 33.73
CA GLU A 166 4.66 28.75 32.42
C GLU A 166 5.70 28.50 31.32
N GLY A 167 6.96 28.83 31.58
CA GLY A 167 8.03 28.66 30.60
C GLY A 167 8.22 27.20 30.18
N TRP A 168 8.14 26.27 31.13
CA TRP A 168 8.26 24.83 30.85
C TRP A 168 7.05 24.29 30.08
N VAL A 169 5.84 24.71 30.46
CA VAL A 169 4.59 24.32 29.78
C VAL A 169 4.60 24.77 28.32
N VAL A 170 4.97 26.03 28.06
CA VAL A 170 5.09 26.56 26.71
C VAL A 170 6.15 25.79 25.92
N LEU A 171 7.32 25.51 26.52
CA LEU A 171 8.39 24.74 25.87
C LEU A 171 7.92 23.35 25.43
N MET A 172 7.19 22.62 26.29
CA MET A 172 6.71 21.28 25.97
C MET A 172 5.63 21.29 24.87
N ILE A 173 4.72 22.26 24.87
CA ILE A 173 3.74 22.42 23.80
C ILE A 173 4.45 22.73 22.47
N ARG A 174 5.42 23.65 22.47
CA ARG A 174 6.22 23.99 21.28
C ARG A 174 7.02 22.79 20.77
N LEU A 175 7.59 21.99 21.67
CA LEU A 175 8.28 20.75 21.31
C LEU A 175 7.32 19.77 20.62
N GLY A 176 6.11 19.57 21.16
CA GLY A 176 5.07 18.74 20.55
C GLY A 176 4.68 19.23 19.14
N GLN A 177 4.49 20.54 18.97
CA GLN A 177 4.22 21.16 17.67
C GLN A 177 5.39 20.99 16.69
N ALA A 178 6.62 21.14 17.15
CA ALA A 178 7.82 20.95 16.33
C ALA A 178 7.93 19.49 15.85
N LEU A 179 7.68 18.52 16.73
CA LEU A 179 7.64 17.10 16.37
C LEU A 179 6.52 16.80 15.35
N ALA A 180 5.34 17.40 15.51
CA ALA A 180 4.27 17.32 14.52
C ALA A 180 4.69 17.91 13.16
N GLY A 181 5.43 19.03 13.17
CA GLY A 181 6.01 19.64 11.98
C GLY A 181 7.04 18.74 11.29
N VAL A 182 7.92 18.10 12.04
CA VAL A 182 8.87 17.10 11.51
C VAL A 182 8.13 15.90 10.93
N ALA A 183 7.10 15.40 11.61
CA ALA A 183 6.25 14.33 11.12
C ALA A 183 5.55 14.71 9.80
N LEU A 184 5.07 15.95 9.67
CA LEU A 184 4.50 16.47 8.43
C LEU A 184 5.56 16.54 7.32
N ALA A 185 6.75 17.05 7.60
CA ALA A 185 7.83 17.12 6.61
C ALA A 185 8.20 15.73 6.07
N LEU A 186 8.35 14.74 6.96
CA LEU A 186 8.57 13.34 6.58
C LEU A 186 7.39 12.75 5.79
N THR A 187 6.17 13.16 6.13
CA THR A 187 4.95 12.76 5.45
C THR A 187 4.93 13.25 4.00
N VAL A 188 5.27 14.52 3.78
CA VAL A 188 5.35 15.14 2.47
C VAL A 188 6.49 14.54 1.66
N TYR A 189 7.69 14.43 2.24
CA TYR A 189 8.85 13.82 1.58
C TYR A 189 8.53 12.40 1.08
N SER A 190 7.99 11.56 1.96
CA SER A 190 7.61 10.21 1.58
C SER A 190 6.43 10.17 0.60
N GLY A 191 5.50 11.13 0.67
CA GLY A 191 4.41 11.23 -0.32
C GLY A 191 4.95 11.50 -1.72
N LEU A 192 5.89 12.43 -1.85
CA LEU A 192 6.53 12.78 -3.12
C LEU A 192 7.29 11.61 -3.73
N THR A 193 8.09 10.88 -2.93
CA THR A 193 8.82 9.70 -3.44
C THR A 193 7.86 8.66 -4.00
N TYR A 194 6.75 8.40 -3.30
CA TYR A 194 5.74 7.43 -3.75
C TYR A 194 5.05 7.85 -5.05
N ILE A 195 4.74 9.13 -5.23
CA ILE A 195 4.12 9.63 -6.47
C ILE A 195 5.11 9.48 -7.65
N ILE A 196 6.38 9.83 -7.44
CA ILE A 196 7.41 9.70 -8.48
C ILE A 196 7.59 8.23 -8.90
N ASP A 197 7.66 7.32 -7.93
CA ASP A 197 7.79 5.89 -8.21
C ASP A 197 6.55 5.35 -8.93
N GLY A 198 5.35 5.78 -8.54
CA GLY A 198 4.10 5.44 -9.21
C GLY A 198 4.05 5.90 -10.66
N VAL A 199 4.47 7.13 -10.95
CA VAL A 199 4.51 7.67 -12.33
C VAL A 199 5.52 6.92 -13.20
N ARG A 200 6.66 6.52 -12.64
CA ARG A 200 7.67 5.73 -13.36
C ARG A 200 7.15 4.36 -13.76
N LEU A 201 6.43 3.68 -12.87
CA LEU A 201 5.84 2.37 -13.17
C LEU A 201 4.78 2.44 -14.28
N VAL A 202 3.94 3.47 -14.27
CA VAL A 202 2.93 3.67 -15.34
C VAL A 202 3.59 3.94 -16.68
N ARG A 203 4.65 4.76 -16.71
CA ARG A 203 5.40 5.05 -17.95
C ARG A 203 6.19 3.84 -18.48
N GLY A 204 6.74 3.01 -17.60
CA GLY A 204 7.42 1.77 -17.99
C GLY A 204 6.47 0.77 -18.63
N ALA A 205 5.27 0.58 -18.05
CA ALA A 205 4.26 -0.31 -18.62
C ALA A 205 3.80 0.12 -20.02
N SER A 206 3.60 1.42 -20.26
CA SER A 206 3.27 1.93 -21.60
C SER A 206 4.41 1.80 -22.61
N GLY A 207 5.66 1.74 -22.15
CA GLY A 207 6.83 1.50 -22.99
C GLY A 207 6.92 0.03 -23.42
N ASP A 208 6.77 -0.89 -22.47
CA ASP A 208 6.77 -2.34 -22.74
C ASP A 208 5.60 -2.76 -23.65
N GLU A 209 4.41 -2.19 -23.46
CA GLU A 209 3.24 -2.44 -24.33
C GLU A 209 3.47 -1.92 -25.77
N ALA A 210 4.18 -0.79 -25.93
CA ALA A 210 4.50 -0.24 -27.24
C ALA A 210 5.62 -1.02 -27.96
N GLU A 211 6.59 -1.56 -27.22
CA GLU A 211 7.61 -2.48 -27.78
C GLU A 211 7.02 -3.82 -28.17
N ALA A 212 6.13 -4.40 -27.34
CA ALA A 212 5.45 -5.65 -27.63
C ALA A 212 4.60 -5.57 -28.91
N GLY A 213 3.84 -4.47 -29.09
CA GLY A 213 3.04 -4.25 -30.31
C GLY A 213 3.89 -4.11 -31.57
N ARG A 214 5.07 -3.46 -31.49
CA ARG A 214 5.99 -3.37 -32.63
C ARG A 214 6.63 -4.71 -32.98
N ALA A 215 6.96 -5.52 -31.99
CA ALA A 215 7.51 -6.87 -32.23
C ALA A 215 6.47 -7.79 -32.89
N GLU A 216 5.19 -7.65 -32.53
CA GLU A 216 4.09 -8.35 -33.20
C GLU A 216 3.87 -7.86 -34.65
N GLU A 217 3.88 -6.55 -34.91
CA GLU A 217 3.78 -6.01 -36.28
C GLU A 217 4.95 -6.43 -37.17
N THR A 218 6.19 -6.38 -36.64
CA THR A 218 7.39 -6.76 -37.41
C THR A 218 7.38 -8.26 -37.73
N GLY A 219 6.98 -9.10 -36.77
CA GLY A 219 6.84 -10.53 -37.00
C GLY A 219 5.71 -10.88 -37.96
N ALA A 220 4.61 -10.14 -37.95
CA ALA A 220 3.51 -10.32 -38.90
C ALA A 220 3.93 -9.96 -40.33
N GLU A 221 4.64 -8.83 -40.52
CA GLU A 221 5.19 -8.43 -41.83
C GLU A 221 6.23 -9.43 -42.36
N GLU A 222 7.12 -9.96 -41.50
CA GLU A 222 8.09 -10.99 -41.91
C GLU A 222 7.39 -12.28 -42.36
N THR A 223 6.35 -12.70 -41.64
CA THR A 223 5.60 -13.93 -41.97
C THR A 223 4.80 -13.78 -43.28
N GLU A 224 4.24 -12.59 -43.54
CA GLU A 224 3.51 -12.29 -44.77
C GLU A 224 4.44 -12.24 -45.99
N CYS A 225 5.64 -11.68 -45.82
CA CYS A 225 6.69 -11.64 -46.85
C CYS A 225 7.27 -13.04 -47.15
N GLU A 226 7.41 -13.90 -46.14
CA GLU A 226 7.80 -15.32 -46.33
C GLU A 226 6.72 -16.11 -47.06
N ALA A 227 5.43 -15.92 -46.70
CA ALA A 227 4.32 -16.59 -47.36
C ALA A 227 4.14 -16.17 -48.82
N GLU A 228 4.33 -14.87 -49.13
CA GLU A 228 4.35 -14.40 -50.52
C GLU A 228 5.55 -15.00 -51.30
N ALA A 229 6.73 -15.09 -50.69
CA ALA A 229 7.91 -15.67 -51.34
C ALA A 229 7.75 -17.18 -51.61
N GLU A 230 7.14 -17.94 -50.70
CA GLU A 230 6.82 -19.36 -50.90
C GLU A 230 5.77 -19.56 -52.00
N ALA A 231 4.72 -18.75 -52.03
CA ALA A 231 3.68 -18.83 -53.05
C ALA A 231 4.22 -18.54 -54.46
N VAL A 232 5.13 -17.57 -54.59
CA VAL A 232 5.82 -17.29 -55.87
C VAL A 232 6.70 -18.46 -56.30
N HIS A 233 7.40 -19.11 -55.36
CA HIS A 233 8.23 -20.28 -55.67
C HIS A 233 7.41 -21.51 -56.08
N GLU A 234 6.23 -21.72 -55.48
CA GLU A 234 5.34 -22.83 -55.80
C GLU A 234 4.69 -22.65 -57.18
N GLU A 235 4.30 -21.42 -57.53
CA GLU A 235 3.78 -21.08 -58.86
C GLU A 235 4.86 -21.21 -59.96
N GLU A 236 6.11 -20.85 -59.65
CA GLU A 236 7.25 -21.08 -60.56
C GLU A 236 7.53 -22.58 -60.77
N ALA A 237 7.45 -23.39 -59.71
CA ALA A 237 7.67 -24.84 -59.78
C ALA A 237 6.58 -25.56 -60.62
N GLU A 238 5.32 -25.16 -60.47
CA GLU A 238 4.19 -25.73 -61.22
C GLU A 238 4.26 -25.34 -62.72
N SER A 239 4.79 -24.15 -63.03
CA SER A 239 5.03 -23.72 -64.42
C SER A 239 6.10 -24.56 -65.15
N VAL A 240 7.08 -25.10 -64.41
CA VAL A 240 8.20 -25.89 -64.96
C VAL A 240 7.79 -27.35 -65.22
N GLU A 241 6.88 -27.91 -64.43
CA GLU A 241 6.44 -29.30 -64.54
C GLU A 241 5.38 -29.53 -65.65
N SER A 242 4.74 -28.47 -66.14
CA SER A 242 3.71 -28.52 -67.19
C SER A 242 4.23 -28.69 -68.63
N LYS A 243 5.54 -28.86 -68.86
CA LYS A 243 6.09 -28.99 -70.22
C LYS A 243 5.83 -30.42 -70.76
N PRO A 244 4.96 -30.61 -71.77
CA PRO A 244 4.68 -31.95 -72.25
C PRO A 244 5.89 -32.48 -73.03
N SER A 245 6.30 -33.69 -72.69
CA SER A 245 7.24 -34.52 -73.46
C SER A 245 6.63 -34.81 -74.84
N GLY A 246 7.01 -33.99 -75.83
CA GLY A 246 6.69 -34.22 -77.24
C GLY A 246 7.64 -35.24 -77.85
N HIS A 247 7.33 -36.52 -77.68
CA HIS A 247 7.77 -37.57 -78.59
C HIS A 247 6.70 -37.77 -79.68
N ASP A 248 7.17 -38.06 -80.88
CA ASP A 248 6.45 -38.44 -82.10
C ASP A 248 5.72 -37.36 -82.91
N MET A 249 6.22 -37.18 -84.15
CA MET A 249 5.50 -37.01 -85.43
C MET A 249 6.57 -36.69 -86.49
N VAL A 250 7.24 -37.68 -87.06
CA VAL A 250 6.97 -38.26 -88.40
C VAL A 250 6.47 -37.23 -89.42
N GLY A 251 7.31 -36.95 -90.42
CA GLY A 251 6.91 -37.03 -91.83
C GLY A 251 6.57 -35.74 -92.58
N GLN A 252 7.28 -35.57 -93.70
CA GLN A 252 6.89 -34.94 -94.97
C GLN A 252 7.11 -33.44 -95.24
N GLN A 253 7.87 -33.24 -96.34
CA GLN A 253 7.76 -32.17 -97.36
C GLN A 253 8.33 -30.78 -96.99
N ALA A 254 9.02 -30.01 -97.85
CA ALA A 254 9.38 -30.10 -99.26
C ALA A 254 10.49 -29.07 -99.60
N GLN A 255 11.31 -29.41 -100.61
CA GLN A 255 11.82 -28.58 -101.72
C GLN A 255 12.12 -27.08 -101.49
N SER A 256 13.41 -26.71 -101.57
CA SER A 256 14.02 -25.85 -102.61
C SER A 256 15.51 -25.70 -102.39
#